data_AF-A0A3S0DA15-F1
#
_entry.id   AF-A0A3S0DA15-F1
#
_cell.length_a   1.000
_cell.length_b   1.000
_cell.length_c   1.000
_cell.angle_alpha   90.00
_cell.angle_beta   90.00
_cell.angle_gamma   90.00
#
_symmetry.space_group_name_H-M   'P 1'
#
loop_
_entity.id
_entity.type
_entity.pdbx_description
1 polymer ?
#
loop_
_entity_poly.entity_id
_entity_poly.type
_entity_poly.pdbx_seq_one_letter_code
_entity_poly.pdbx_strand_id
1 'polypeptide(L)'
;MSPEKSVIVTGNKTLTVADVGIVQIVKGDYVITLPTSAAATAGSKFIIQNGGLAVAGTPEGTSKGNKSAAPSVKGVSADGITGNGFTPATNKSAINTKATAQVGDRLELTGSGATGAGAWFTTYVRGVWAREA
;
A
#
# COMPACT_ATOMS: atom_id res chain seq x y z
N MET A 1 -20.01 13.59 6.58
CA MET A 1 -18.73 12.92 6.27
C MET A 1 -18.29 13.39 4.90
N SER A 2 -17.13 14.03 4.77
CA SER A 2 -16.58 14.33 3.46
C SER A 2 -16.20 13.02 2.76
N PRO A 3 -16.42 12.88 1.45
CA PRO A 3 -16.05 11.67 0.73
C PRO A 3 -14.53 11.47 0.78
N GLU A 4 -14.11 10.23 0.98
CA GLU A 4 -12.70 9.85 0.94
C GLU A 4 -12.16 10.07 -0.49
N LYS A 5 -11.04 10.81 -0.62
CA LYS A 5 -10.40 11.02 -1.92
C LYS A 5 -9.70 9.74 -2.36
N SER A 6 -9.80 9.40 -3.63
CA SER A 6 -9.12 8.24 -4.22
C SER A 6 -8.48 8.57 -5.57
N VAL A 7 -7.46 7.80 -5.92
CA VAL A 7 -6.77 7.87 -7.21
C VAL A 7 -6.48 6.45 -7.70
N ILE A 8 -6.62 6.22 -9.01
CA ILE A 8 -6.29 4.95 -9.63
C ILE A 8 -4.80 4.92 -9.95
N VAL A 9 -4.16 3.79 -9.63
CA VAL A 9 -2.73 3.56 -9.87
C VAL A 9 -2.57 2.40 -10.85
N THR A 10 -2.06 2.70 -12.04
CA THR A 10 -1.89 1.75 -13.16
C THR A 10 -0.43 1.35 -13.42
N GLY A 11 0.45 1.58 -12.45
CA GLY A 11 1.87 1.21 -12.52
C GLY A 11 2.54 1.31 -11.16
N ASN A 12 3.86 1.06 -11.11
CA ASN A 12 4.64 1.31 -9.91
C ASN A 12 4.58 2.80 -9.54
N LYS A 13 4.44 3.11 -8.25
CA LYS A 13 4.35 4.50 -7.76
C LYS A 13 5.17 4.69 -6.50
N THR A 14 5.90 5.78 -6.44
CA THR A 14 6.48 6.29 -5.18
C THR A 14 5.55 7.35 -4.63
N LEU A 15 5.09 7.18 -3.40
CA LEU A 15 4.19 8.13 -2.75
C LEU A 15 4.96 9.32 -2.18
N THR A 16 4.26 10.43 -2.06
CA THR A 16 4.77 11.68 -1.49
C THR A 16 3.80 12.20 -0.42
N VAL A 17 4.17 13.27 0.27
CA VAL A 17 3.26 13.94 1.23
C VAL A 17 1.94 14.40 0.59
N ALA A 18 1.90 14.62 -0.73
CA ALA A 18 0.66 14.98 -1.44
C ALA A 18 -0.35 13.82 -1.53
N ASP A 19 0.10 12.57 -1.34
CA ASP A 19 -0.75 11.37 -1.39
C ASP A 19 -1.34 11.00 -0.03
N VAL A 20 -1.04 11.76 1.04
CA VAL A 20 -1.52 11.48 2.40
C VAL A 20 -3.04 11.56 2.46
N GLY A 21 -3.66 10.54 3.04
CA GLY A 21 -5.12 10.42 3.16
C GLY A 21 -5.86 10.14 1.85
N ILE A 22 -5.15 9.96 0.72
CA ILE A 22 -5.73 9.57 -0.56
C ILE A 22 -5.61 8.05 -0.73
N VAL A 23 -6.72 7.38 -1.02
CA VAL A 23 -6.74 5.94 -1.31
C VAL A 23 -6.08 5.68 -2.66
N GLN A 24 -4.96 4.96 -2.64
CA GLN A 24 -4.28 4.47 -3.82
C GLN A 24 -4.95 3.16 -4.26
N ILE A 25 -5.83 3.24 -5.27
CA ILE A 25 -6.52 2.06 -5.83
C ILE A 25 -5.61 1.43 -6.88
N VAL A 26 -4.86 0.40 -6.49
CA VAL A 26 -3.82 -0.22 -7.31
C VAL A 26 -4.41 -1.26 -8.25
N LYS A 27 -4.21 -1.06 -9.56
CA LYS A 27 -4.82 -1.89 -10.60
C LYS A 27 -3.86 -2.85 -11.31
N GLY A 28 -3.19 -3.70 -10.53
CA GLY A 28 -2.26 -4.70 -11.05
C GLY A 28 -1.29 -5.20 -9.98
N ASP A 29 -0.33 -6.01 -10.42
CA ASP A 29 0.76 -6.51 -9.59
C ASP A 29 1.87 -5.45 -9.50
N TYR A 30 1.57 -4.30 -8.88
CA TYR A 30 2.48 -3.15 -8.81
C TYR A 30 3.07 -2.95 -7.41
N VAL A 31 4.26 -2.34 -7.39
CA VAL A 31 4.98 -1.96 -6.18
C VAL A 31 4.68 -0.50 -5.87
N ILE A 32 4.13 -0.27 -4.68
CA ILE A 32 3.95 1.05 -4.09
C ILE A 32 5.08 1.29 -3.10
N THR A 33 5.89 2.32 -3.35
CA THR A 33 7.00 2.69 -2.48
C THR A 33 6.59 3.87 -1.61
N LEU A 34 6.67 3.71 -0.29
CA LEU A 34 6.46 4.79 0.66
C LEU A 34 7.63 5.77 0.61
N PRO A 35 7.41 7.07 0.89
CA PRO A 35 8.51 8.01 1.05
C PRO A 35 9.38 7.63 2.25
N THR A 36 10.51 8.32 2.42
CA THR A 36 11.33 8.19 3.62
C THR A 36 10.53 8.60 4.84
N SER A 37 10.53 7.77 5.89
CA SER A 37 9.99 8.15 7.19
C SER A 37 10.97 9.10 7.88
N ALA A 38 10.60 10.37 7.95
CA ALA A 38 11.34 11.43 8.61
C ALA A 38 10.36 12.35 9.33
N ALA A 39 10.86 13.35 10.08
CA ALA A 39 10.00 14.29 10.80
C ALA A 39 8.89 14.91 9.91
N ALA A 40 9.18 15.17 8.64
CA ALA A 40 8.21 15.71 7.67
C ALA A 40 7.05 14.76 7.31
N THR A 41 7.21 13.46 7.51
CA THR A 41 6.19 12.43 7.27
C THR A 41 5.69 11.77 8.55
N ALA A 42 6.07 12.29 9.72
CA ALA A 42 5.60 11.78 11.01
C ALA A 42 4.06 11.89 11.07
N GLY A 43 3.40 10.80 11.45
CA GLY A 43 1.93 10.74 11.50
C GLY A 43 1.22 10.75 10.14
N SER A 44 1.96 10.84 9.02
CA SER A 44 1.38 10.76 7.68
C SER A 44 0.75 9.39 7.46
N LYS A 45 -0.50 9.38 7.00
CA LYS A 45 -1.28 8.17 6.73
C LYS A 45 -1.33 7.88 5.22
N PHE A 46 -0.75 6.75 4.82
CA PHE A 46 -0.87 6.22 3.46
C PHE A 46 -1.85 5.06 3.42
N ILE A 47 -2.66 5.03 2.36
CA ILE A 47 -3.76 4.09 2.21
C ILE A 47 -3.62 3.41 0.85
N ILE A 48 -3.42 2.09 0.87
CA ILE A 48 -3.29 1.27 -0.33
C ILE A 48 -4.48 0.33 -0.37
N GLN A 49 -5.14 0.26 -1.52
CA GLN A 49 -6.26 -0.65 -1.75
C GLN A 49 -6.05 -1.45 -3.02
N ASN A 50 -6.30 -2.76 -2.96
CA ASN A 50 -6.32 -3.61 -4.14
C ASN A 50 -7.54 -3.26 -5.00
N GLY A 51 -7.28 -2.75 -6.20
CA GLY A 51 -8.30 -2.37 -7.17
C GLY A 51 -8.68 -3.49 -8.14
N GLY A 52 -8.07 -4.68 -8.06
CA GLY A 52 -8.16 -5.73 -9.08
C GLY A 52 -7.32 -5.41 -10.32
N LEU A 53 -7.38 -6.23 -11.37
CA LEU A 53 -6.65 -5.96 -12.61
C LEU A 53 -7.47 -5.03 -13.51
N ALA A 54 -6.84 -4.05 -14.14
CA ALA A 54 -7.52 -3.24 -15.15
C ALA A 54 -8.07 -4.11 -16.30
N VAL A 55 -9.23 -3.75 -16.84
CA VAL A 55 -9.84 -4.44 -17.99
C VAL A 55 -9.73 -3.53 -19.22
N ALA A 56 -9.02 -3.99 -20.24
CA ALA A 56 -8.82 -3.24 -21.47
C ALA A 56 -10.15 -2.97 -22.19
N GLY A 57 -10.31 -1.77 -22.74
CA GLY A 57 -11.53 -1.38 -23.49
C GLY A 57 -12.76 -1.11 -22.62
N THR A 58 -12.62 -1.03 -21.30
CA THR A 58 -13.71 -0.68 -20.38
C THR A 58 -13.44 0.66 -19.69
N PRO A 59 -14.47 1.31 -19.10
CA PRO A 59 -14.28 2.55 -18.36
C PRO A 59 -13.21 2.46 -17.27
N GLU A 60 -12.51 3.56 -17.05
CA GLU A 60 -11.60 3.69 -15.92
C GLU A 60 -12.37 3.43 -14.61
N GLY A 61 -11.83 2.54 -13.77
CA GLY A 61 -12.55 2.06 -12.58
C GLY A 61 -13.09 0.62 -12.69
N THR A 62 -13.28 0.07 -13.89
CA THR A 62 -13.58 -1.37 -14.06
C THR A 62 -12.39 -2.26 -13.70
N SER A 63 -12.64 -3.35 -12.99
CA SER A 63 -11.60 -4.32 -12.62
C SER A 63 -12.04 -5.76 -12.76
N LYS A 64 -11.07 -6.63 -13.03
CA LYS A 64 -11.22 -8.08 -12.92
C LYS A 64 -11.40 -8.45 -11.45
N GLY A 65 -12.18 -9.50 -11.19
CA GLY A 65 -12.54 -9.94 -9.84
C GLY A 65 -11.36 -10.44 -9.00
N ASN A 66 -11.67 -11.02 -7.84
CA ASN A 66 -10.68 -11.47 -6.84
C ASN A 66 -9.51 -12.28 -7.45
N LYS A 67 -8.35 -12.19 -6.79
CA LYS A 67 -7.10 -12.87 -7.18
C LYS A 67 -6.49 -12.43 -8.52
N SER A 68 -7.01 -11.37 -9.14
CA SER A 68 -6.47 -10.87 -10.42
C SER A 68 -5.24 -9.98 -10.26
N ALA A 69 -5.09 -9.30 -9.12
CA ALA A 69 -4.01 -8.37 -8.82
C ALA A 69 -3.50 -8.62 -7.39
N ALA A 70 -2.19 -8.43 -7.19
CA ALA A 70 -1.48 -8.61 -5.94
C ALA A 70 -0.53 -7.42 -5.69
N PRO A 71 -1.04 -6.24 -5.29
CA PRO A 71 -0.19 -5.11 -5.00
C PRO A 71 0.76 -5.40 -3.84
N SER A 72 1.93 -4.78 -3.88
CA SER A 72 2.90 -4.81 -2.80
C SER A 72 3.27 -3.40 -2.36
N VAL A 73 3.60 -3.23 -1.09
CA VAL A 73 4.00 -1.96 -0.49
C VAL A 73 5.35 -2.14 0.18
N LYS A 74 6.28 -1.21 -0.03
CA LYS A 74 7.58 -1.24 0.65
C LYS A 74 8.01 0.15 1.11
N GLY A 75 8.83 0.21 2.16
CA GLY A 75 9.58 1.42 2.50
C GLY A 75 10.69 1.70 1.49
N VAL A 76 11.16 2.94 1.44
CA VAL A 76 12.34 3.29 0.63
C VAL A 76 13.62 2.86 1.36
N SER A 77 14.44 2.04 0.69
CA SER A 77 15.82 1.60 1.02
C SER A 77 16.13 1.24 2.49
N ALA A 78 16.16 2.20 3.41
CA ALA A 78 16.44 1.96 4.82
C ALA A 78 15.17 1.69 5.65
N ASP A 79 13.98 1.88 5.07
CA ASP A 79 12.74 1.85 5.81
C ASP A 79 12.04 0.50 5.74
N GLY A 80 11.59 0.03 6.90
CA GLY A 80 10.79 -1.18 7.07
C GLY A 80 9.32 -0.86 7.37
N ILE A 81 8.49 -1.90 7.21
CA ILE A 81 7.08 -1.90 7.59
C ILE A 81 6.90 -2.88 8.77
N THR A 82 6.19 -2.42 9.80
CA THR A 82 5.89 -3.19 11.02
C THR A 82 4.38 -3.25 11.28
N GLY A 83 3.97 -3.98 12.33
CA GLY A 83 2.56 -4.24 12.63
C GLY A 83 2.01 -5.45 11.85
N ASN A 84 0.75 -5.82 12.08
CA ASN A 84 0.13 -7.00 11.45
C ASN A 84 0.94 -8.32 11.62
N GLY A 85 1.63 -8.46 12.76
CA GLY A 85 2.52 -9.61 13.02
C GLY A 85 3.83 -9.61 12.23
N PHE A 86 4.15 -8.56 11.48
CA PHE A 86 5.40 -8.45 10.74
C PHE A 86 6.58 -8.24 11.69
N THR A 87 7.58 -9.11 11.59
CA THR A 87 8.86 -8.92 12.25
C THR A 87 9.57 -7.70 11.63
N PRO A 88 9.99 -6.72 12.45
CA PRO A 88 10.68 -5.52 11.96
C PRO A 88 11.91 -5.86 11.13
N ALA A 89 11.93 -5.39 9.89
CA ALA A 89 13.07 -5.51 9.00
C ALA A 89 13.00 -4.44 7.91
N THR A 90 14.16 -3.92 7.52
CA THR A 90 14.30 -3.04 6.36
C THR A 90 14.18 -3.84 5.06
N ASN A 91 13.85 -3.18 3.94
CA ASN A 91 13.82 -3.82 2.62
C ASN A 91 12.89 -5.05 2.53
N LYS A 92 11.78 -5.03 3.28
CA LYS A 92 10.73 -6.04 3.18
C LYS A 92 9.43 -5.39 2.76
N SER A 93 8.74 -6.06 1.86
CA SER A 93 7.45 -5.62 1.34
C SER A 93 6.30 -6.23 2.14
N ALA A 94 5.20 -5.49 2.29
CA ALA A 94 3.88 -6.03 2.61
C ALA A 94 3.16 -6.35 1.29
N ILE A 95 2.74 -7.60 1.10
CA ILE A 95 2.26 -8.11 -0.17
C ILE A 95 0.83 -8.63 0.00
N ASN A 96 -0.12 -8.10 -0.76
CA ASN A 96 -1.46 -8.67 -0.84
C ASN A 96 -1.44 -9.90 -1.74
N THR A 97 -1.03 -11.04 -1.18
CA THR A 97 -0.63 -12.21 -1.96
C THR A 97 -1.73 -12.71 -2.88
N LYS A 98 -1.37 -13.07 -4.11
CA LYS A 98 -2.35 -13.41 -5.17
C LYS A 98 -3.31 -14.54 -4.80
N ALA A 99 -2.85 -15.48 -3.96
CA ALA A 99 -3.66 -16.60 -3.49
C ALA A 99 -4.89 -16.16 -2.64
N THR A 100 -4.75 -15.08 -1.89
CA THR A 100 -5.74 -14.55 -0.95
C THR A 100 -6.34 -13.22 -1.36
N ALA A 101 -5.71 -12.53 -2.32
CA ALA A 101 -6.05 -11.17 -2.72
C ALA A 101 -7.50 -11.04 -3.18
N GLN A 102 -8.20 -10.07 -2.60
CA GLN A 102 -9.55 -9.67 -3.00
C GLN A 102 -9.57 -8.21 -3.44
N VAL A 103 -10.48 -7.88 -4.36
CA VAL A 103 -10.74 -6.48 -4.68
C VAL A 103 -11.30 -5.80 -3.42
N GLY A 104 -10.68 -4.69 -3.03
CA GLY A 104 -11.03 -3.97 -1.80
C GLY A 104 -10.19 -4.34 -0.57
N ASP A 105 -9.25 -5.29 -0.67
CA ASP A 105 -8.23 -5.48 0.36
C ASP A 105 -7.46 -4.17 0.59
N ARG A 106 -7.21 -3.82 1.86
CA ARG A 106 -6.74 -2.49 2.24
C ARG A 106 -5.62 -2.57 3.28
N LEU A 107 -4.60 -1.76 3.08
CA LEU A 107 -3.50 -1.58 4.01
C LEU A 107 -3.36 -0.09 4.32
N GLU A 108 -3.38 0.26 5.60
CA GLU A 108 -3.10 1.62 6.06
C GLU A 108 -1.83 1.64 6.91
N LEU A 109 -0.99 2.61 6.62
CA LEU A 109 0.33 2.74 7.20
C LEU A 109 0.50 4.16 7.72
N THR A 110 1.10 4.28 8.91
CA THR A 110 1.45 5.55 9.51
C THR A 110 2.96 5.67 9.66
N GLY A 111 3.51 6.84 9.33
CA GLY A 111 4.93 7.13 9.47
C GLY A 111 5.31 7.40 10.93
N SER A 112 6.36 6.75 11.40
CA SER A 112 6.91 6.97 12.75
C SER A 112 7.65 8.32 12.88
N GLY A 113 8.10 8.88 11.76
CA GLY A 113 8.93 10.08 11.74
C GLY A 113 10.43 9.81 11.82
N ALA A 114 10.84 8.54 11.78
CA ALA A 114 12.25 8.12 11.81
C ALA A 114 12.50 6.97 10.83
N THR A 115 13.70 6.91 10.28
CA THR A 115 14.11 5.85 9.35
C THR A 115 14.39 4.54 10.07
N GLY A 116 14.43 3.44 9.31
CA GLY A 116 14.83 2.13 9.82
C GLY A 116 13.70 1.09 9.80
N ALA A 117 13.92 -0.05 10.46
CA ALA A 117 13.02 -1.20 10.41
C ALA A 117 11.59 -0.92 10.92
N GLY A 118 11.42 0.08 11.79
CA GLY A 118 10.15 0.56 12.33
C GLY A 118 9.65 1.88 11.71
N ALA A 119 10.14 2.25 10.54
CA ALA A 119 9.83 3.50 9.87
C ALA A 119 8.33 3.69 9.60
N TRP A 120 7.67 2.61 9.19
CA TRP A 120 6.24 2.58 8.92
C TRP A 120 5.58 1.50 9.77
N PHE A 121 4.42 1.81 10.33
CA PHE A 121 3.64 0.84 11.10
C PHE A 121 2.22 0.73 10.57
N THR A 122 1.75 -0.51 10.49
CA THR A 122 0.42 -0.86 10.03
C THR A 122 -0.62 -0.47 11.07
N THR A 123 -1.56 0.39 10.68
CA THR A 123 -2.65 0.86 11.55
C THR A 123 -4.00 0.23 11.22
N TYR A 124 -4.18 -0.25 9.98
CA TYR A 124 -5.36 -1.00 9.58
C TYR A 124 -5.02 -2.00 8.48
N VAL A 125 -5.66 -3.17 8.56
CA VAL A 125 -5.60 -4.22 7.54
C VAL A 125 -7.00 -4.74 7.26
N ARG A 126 -7.34 -4.83 5.98
CA ARG A 126 -8.42 -5.65 5.46
C ARG A 126 -7.83 -6.63 4.45
N GLY A 127 -8.26 -7.89 4.55
CA GLY A 127 -7.71 -8.98 3.76
C GLY A 127 -6.39 -9.48 4.32
N VAL A 128 -5.64 -10.21 3.49
CA VAL A 128 -4.36 -10.81 3.90
C VAL A 128 -3.21 -10.08 3.21
N TRP A 129 -2.31 -9.55 4.04
CA TRP A 129 -1.05 -8.96 3.62
C TRP A 129 0.08 -9.74 4.28
N ALA A 130 0.92 -10.39 3.47
CA ALA A 130 2.07 -11.15 3.95
C ALA A 130 3.33 -10.29 3.86
N ARG A 131 4.23 -10.45 4.82
CA ARG A 131 5.59 -9.92 4.71
C ARG A 131 6.35 -10.74 3.68
N GLU A 132 7.14 -10.08 2.85
CA GLU A 132 8.17 -10.71 2.03
C GLU A 132 9.12 -11.56 2.93
N ALA A 133 9.50 -12.75 2.46
CA ALA A 133 10.39 -13.65 3.20
C ALA A 133 11.73 -12.96 3.49
#